data_AF-A0A7C5ICV7-F1
#
_entry.id   AF-A0A7C5ICV7-F1
#
_cell.length_a   1.000
_cell.length_b   1.000
_cell.length_c   1.000
_cell.angle_alpha   90.00
_cell.angle_beta   90.00
_cell.angle_gamma   90.00
#
_symmetry.space_group_name_H-M   'P 1'
#
loop_
_entity.id
_entity.type
_entity.pdbx_description
1 polymer ?
#
loop_
_entity_poly.entity_id
_entity_poly.type
_entity_poly.pdbx_seq_one_letter_code
_entity_poly.pdbx_strand_id
1 'polypeptide(L)' 'MLEIKQLCLRAGSFAVKQISFSVPAGSCHVLVGATGSGKTIVLETI' A
#
# COMPACT_ATOMS: atom_id res chain seq x y z
N MET A 1 -15.43 1.24 3.93
CA MET A 1 -14.83 0.70 2.69
C MET A 1 -13.65 1.60 2.36
N LEU A 2 -12.46 1.04 2.23
CA LEU A 2 -11.26 1.79 1.86
C LEU A 2 -10.93 1.49 0.40
N GLU A 3 -10.68 2.52 -0.40
CA GLU A 3 -10.39 2.39 -1.83
C GLU A 3 -9.19 3.26 -2.18
N ILE A 4 -8.19 2.65 -2.80
CA ILE A 4 -6.98 3.30 -3.27
C ILE A 4 -6.94 3.19 -4.79
N LYS A 5 -6.76 4.33 -5.44
CA LYS A 5 -6.71 4.44 -6.90
C LYS A 5 -5.39 5.07 -7.31
N GLN A 6 -4.64 4.34 -8.15
CA GLN A 6 -3.44 4.81 -8.83
C GLN A 6 -2.39 5.45 -7.91
N LEU A 7 -2.22 4.93 -6.69
CA LEU A 7 -1.25 5.46 -5.73
C LEU A 7 0.17 5.37 -6.30
N CYS A 8 0.84 6.51 -6.33
CA CYS A 8 2.23 6.65 -6.71
C CYS A 8 2.98 7.25 -5.53
N LEU A 9 4.08 6.62 -5.13
CA LEU A 9 4.87 7.05 -3.98
C LEU A 9 6.34 6.78 -4.24
N ARG A 10 7.20 7.67 -3.75
CA ARG A 10 8.65 7.49 -3.74
C ARG A 10 9.21 7.91 -2.39
N ALA A 11 9.98 7.03 -1.78
CA ALA A 11 10.71 7.28 -0.54
C ALA A 11 12.13 6.71 -0.69
N GLY A 12 13.09 7.59 -1.00
CA GLY A 12 14.45 7.17 -1.35
C GLY A 12 14.50 6.26 -2.58
N SER A 13 15.03 5.05 -2.40
CA SER A 13 15.09 4.00 -3.44
C SER A 13 13.78 3.20 -3.56
N PHE A 14 12.89 3.27 -2.58
CA PHE A 14 11.59 2.61 -2.63
C PHE A 14 10.61 3.43 -3.49
N ALA A 15 9.88 2.75 -4.38
CA ALA A 15 8.83 3.36 -5.16
C ALA A 15 7.70 2.36 -5.46
N VAL A 16 6.47 2.86 -5.43
CA VAL A 16 5.30 2.18 -5.99
C VAL A 16 4.70 3.08 -7.06
N LYS A 17 4.25 2.47 -8.16
CA LYS A 17 3.68 3.18 -9.31
C LYS A 17 2.29 2.64 -9.59
N GLN A 18 1.30 3.53 -9.50
CA GLN A 18 -0.08 3.31 -9.89
C GLN A 18 -0.75 2.09 -9.24
N ILE A 19 -0.47 1.83 -7.96
CA ILE A 19 -1.13 0.72 -7.27
C ILE A 19 -2.57 1.08 -6.92
N SER A 20 -3.50 0.16 -7.19
CA SER A 20 -4.92 0.34 -6.88
C SER A 20 -5.44 -0.91 -6.17
N PHE A 21 -6.14 -0.72 -5.06
CA PHE A 21 -6.76 -1.82 -4.32
C PHE A 21 -7.90 -1.31 -3.45
N SER A 22 -8.78 -2.22 -3.04
CA SER A 22 -9.93 -1.92 -2.19
C SER A 22 -10.01 -2.90 -1.02
N VAL A 23 -10.40 -2.39 0.14
CA VAL A 23 -10.70 -3.16 1.35
C VAL A 23 -12.20 -3.01 1.66
N PRO A 24 -13.00 -4.07 1.43
CA PRO A 24 -14.42 -4.08 1.77
C PRO A 24 -14.68 -3.88 3.26
N ALA A 25 -15.86 -3.35 3.61
CA ALA A 25 -16.26 -3.24 5.00
C ALA A 25 -16.40 -4.64 5.64
N GLY A 26 -15.97 -4.79 6.90
CA GLY A 26 -16.04 -6.05 7.62
C GLY A 26 -15.01 -7.11 7.21
N SER A 27 -14.04 -6.75 6.36
CA SER A 27 -12.95 -7.63 5.93
C SER A 27 -11.63 -7.32 6.62
N CYS A 28 -10.74 -8.31 6.70
CA CYS A 28 -9.36 -8.15 7.15
C CYS A 28 -8.42 -8.46 5.98
N HIS A 29 -7.52 -7.52 5.67
CA HIS A 29 -6.54 -7.65 4.60
C HIS A 29 -5.14 -7.51 5.17
N VAL A 30 -4.19 -8.24 4.60
CA VAL A 30 -2.80 -8.27 5.06
C VAL A 30 -1.88 -7.87 3.92
N LEU A 31 -0.94 -6.96 4.21
CA LEU A 31 0.14 -6.60 3.31
C LEU A 31 1.38 -7.44 3.64
N VAL A 32 1.81 -8.30 2.71
CA VAL A 32 2.94 -9.24 2.90
C VAL A 32 4.11 -8.91 1.98
N GLY A 33 5.32 -9.36 2.35
CA GLY A 33 6.54 -9.15 1.57
C GLY A 33 7.80 -9.15 2.45
N ALA A 34 8.97 -9.22 1.83
CA ALA A 34 10.27 -9.26 2.52
C ALA A 34 10.51 -8.03 3.43
N THR A 35 11.33 -8.18 4.48
CA THR A 35 11.74 -7.04 5.33
C THR A 35 12.39 -5.94 4.48
N GLY A 36 12.04 -4.68 4.72
CA GLY A 36 12.54 -3.55 3.93
C GLY A 36 11.81 -3.30 2.60
N SER A 37 10.80 -4.10 2.23
CA SER A 37 10.04 -3.94 0.97
C SER A 37 9.08 -2.73 0.93
N GLY A 38 9.16 -1.81 1.89
CA GLY A 38 8.32 -0.60 1.94
C GLY A 38 6.87 -0.79 2.38
N LYS A 39 6.52 -1.91 3.03
CA LYS A 39 5.15 -2.15 3.54
C LYS A 39 4.67 -1.08 4.52
N THR A 40 5.50 -0.72 5.50
CA THR A 40 5.20 0.34 6.47
C THR A 40 5.01 1.69 5.77
N ILE A 41 5.89 2.00 4.81
CA ILE A 41 5.79 3.23 4.02
C ILE A 41 4.46 3.30 3.26
N VAL A 42 4.02 2.18 2.65
CA VAL A 42 2.72 2.11 1.99
C VAL A 42 1.59 2.34 3.00
N LEU A 43 1.62 1.68 4.16
CA LEU A 43 0.56 1.81 5.17
C LEU A 43 0.49 3.21 5.81
N GLU A 44 1.62 3.88 6.02
CA GLU A 44 1.65 5.24 6.57
C GLU A 44 1.19 6.32 5.57
N THR A 45 1.15 5.99 4.27
CA THR A 45 0.69 6.90 3.22
C THR A 45 -0.83 6.91 3.07
N ILE A 46 -1.52 5.90 3.61
CA ILE A 46 -2.96 5.65 3.47
C ILE A 46 -3.70 6.18 4.68
#